data_AF-A0A260QQ41-F1
#
_entry.id   AF-A0A260QQ41-F1
#
_cell.length_a   1.000
_cell.length_b   1.000
_cell.length_c   1.000
_cell.angle_alpha   90.00
_cell.angle_beta   90.00
_cell.angle_gamma   90.00
#
_symmetry.space_group_name_H-M   'P 1'
#
loop_
_entity.id
_entity.type
_entity.pdbx_description
1 polymer ?
#
loop_
_entity_poly.entity_id
_entity_poly.type
_entity_poly.pdbx_seq_one_letter_code
_entity_poly.pdbx_strand_id
1 'polypeptide(L)'
;MLAWLLNREPQWVCDIHAHIRVAEQRTKEYIMSAAQDTVDQLTAQVLKSKDEVLGKIADLEAQVAAGETPDFTELKAAVQGVDDIVTDVVVPAEPEVPVETPAEPVDETVTTEEPTA
;
A
#
# COMPACT_ATOMS: atom_id res chain seq x y z
N MET A 1 28.80 3.04 -48.55
CA MET A 1 28.62 4.29 -47.78
C MET A 1 27.16 4.58 -47.39
N LEU A 2 26.15 4.17 -48.17
CA LEU A 2 24.73 4.48 -47.88
C LEU A 2 24.10 3.66 -46.72
N ALA A 3 24.63 2.49 -46.38
CA ALA A 3 24.10 1.65 -45.29
C ALA A 3 24.23 2.30 -43.88
N TRP A 4 25.17 3.24 -43.70
CA TRP A 4 25.39 3.91 -42.42
C TRP A 4 24.29 4.92 -42.07
N LEU A 5 23.66 5.55 -43.08
CA LEU A 5 22.59 6.52 -42.89
C LEU A 5 21.25 5.88 -42.50
N LEU A 6 21.00 4.64 -42.93
CA LEU A 6 19.78 3.89 -42.61
C LEU A 6 19.80 3.26 -41.22
N ASN A 7 21.00 3.09 -40.63
CA ASN A 7 21.19 2.46 -39.32
C ASN A 7 21.39 3.48 -38.18
N ARG A 8 21.21 4.77 -38.45
CA ARG A 8 21.28 5.82 -37.43
C ARG A 8 19.89 5.99 -36.84
N GLU A 9 19.74 5.65 -35.55
CA GLU A 9 18.49 5.93 -34.84
C GLU A 9 18.14 7.43 -34.97
N PRO A 10 16.87 7.75 -35.25
CA PRO A 10 16.41 9.13 -35.25
C PRO A 10 16.64 9.77 -33.89
N GLN A 11 17.06 11.03 -33.84
CA GLN A 11 17.36 11.70 -32.57
C GLN A 11 16.19 11.70 -31.58
N TRP A 12 14.96 11.78 -32.09
CA TRP A 12 13.75 11.71 -31.26
C TRP A 12 13.61 10.37 -30.52
N VAL A 13 14.16 9.27 -31.06
CA VAL A 13 14.19 7.96 -30.38
C VAL A 13 15.16 8.00 -29.20
N CYS A 14 16.35 8.56 -29.39
CA CYS A 14 17.32 8.74 -28.30
C CYS A 14 16.76 9.65 -27.19
N ASP A 15 16.07 10.73 -27.57
CA ASP A 15 15.44 11.65 -26.61
C ASP A 15 14.30 10.97 -25.83
N ILE A 16 13.47 10.15 -26.50
CA ILE A 16 12.43 9.36 -25.83
C ILE A 16 13.05 8.36 -24.84
N HIS A 17 14.08 7.62 -25.24
CA HIS A 17 14.77 6.69 -24.34
C HIS A 17 15.36 7.41 -23.12
N ALA A 18 15.92 8.61 -23.29
CA ALA A 18 16.43 9.41 -22.19
C ALA A 18 15.30 9.84 -21.23
N HIS A 19 14.16 10.31 -21.76
CA HIS A 19 13.01 10.68 -20.95
C HIS A 19 12.42 9.49 -20.19
N ILE A 20 12.28 8.32 -20.83
CA ILE A 20 11.80 7.10 -20.17
C ILE A 20 12.73 6.71 -19.03
N ARG A 21 14.05 6.72 -19.25
CA ARG A 21 15.02 6.39 -18.20
C ARG A 21 14.92 7.34 -17.00
N VAL A 22 14.76 8.64 -17.24
CA VAL A 22 14.59 9.63 -16.17
C VAL A 22 13.28 9.42 -15.42
N ALA A 23 12.18 9.13 -16.14
CA ALA A 23 10.89 8.83 -15.52
C ALA A 23 10.97 7.59 -14.64
N GLU A 24 11.61 6.51 -15.10
CA GLU A 24 11.82 5.29 -14.32
C GLU A 24 12.64 5.55 -13.05
N GLN A 25 13.71 6.35 -13.14
CA GLN A 25 14.52 6.70 -11.98
C GLN A 25 13.70 7.48 -10.94
N ARG A 26 12.93 8.47 -11.37
CA ARG A 26 12.07 9.25 -10.46
C ARG A 26 11.02 8.39 -9.77
N THR A 27 10.39 7.47 -10.51
CA THR A 27 9.41 6.55 -9.91
C THR A 27 10.08 5.66 -8.87
N LYS A 28 11.27 5.12 -9.16
CA LYS A 28 12.02 4.29 -8.20
C LYS A 28 12.39 5.08 -6.94
N GLU A 29 12.92 6.28 -7.10
CA GLU A 29 13.27 7.17 -5.97
C GLU A 29 12.04 7.48 -5.11
N TYR A 30 10.92 7.82 -5.75
CA TYR A 30 9.66 8.08 -5.04
C TYR A 30 9.17 6.87 -4.24
N ILE A 31 9.13 5.68 -4.87
CA ILE A 31 8.72 4.45 -4.21
C ILE A 31 9.63 4.12 -3.03
N MET A 32 10.95 4.24 -3.21
CA MET A 32 11.92 3.98 -2.14
C MET A 32 11.75 4.95 -0.97
N SER A 33 11.55 6.24 -1.25
CA SER A 33 11.31 7.25 -0.21
C SER A 33 10.04 6.97 0.57
N ALA A 34 8.92 6.72 -0.12
CA ALA A 34 7.63 6.45 0.54
C ALA A 34 7.68 5.17 1.40
N ALA A 35 8.40 4.15 0.93
CA ALA A 35 8.62 2.94 1.71
C ALA A 35 9.48 3.21 2.95
N GLN A 36 10.53 4.02 2.82
CA GLN A 36 11.38 4.42 3.95
C GLN A 36 10.58 5.23 4.99
N ASP A 37 9.77 6.20 4.57
CA ASP A 37 8.93 6.98 5.47
C ASP A 37 7.98 6.08 6.27
N THR A 38 7.42 5.05 5.62
CA THR A 38 6.55 4.06 6.26
C THR A 38 7.31 3.23 7.29
N VAL A 39 8.51 2.75 6.93
CA VAL A 39 9.38 1.98 7.83
C VAL A 39 9.80 2.81 9.04
N ASP A 40 10.15 4.07 8.84
CA ASP A 40 10.56 4.98 9.92
C ASP A 40 9.39 5.24 10.89
N GLN A 41 8.18 5.46 10.36
CA GLN A 41 6.98 5.62 11.19
C GLN A 41 6.67 4.37 12.01
N LEU A 42 6.68 3.19 11.38
CA LEU A 42 6.46 1.93 12.09
C LEU A 42 7.53 1.68 13.16
N THR A 43 8.80 1.95 12.83
CA THR A 43 9.91 1.83 13.78
C THR A 43 9.71 2.74 14.98
N ALA A 44 9.32 4.00 14.76
CA ALA A 44 9.05 4.94 15.84
C ALA A 44 7.88 4.49 16.73
N GLN A 45 6.80 3.96 16.14
CA GLN A 45 5.67 3.43 16.90
C GLN A 45 6.05 2.21 17.73
N VAL A 46 6.78 1.25 17.14
CA VAL A 46 7.24 0.04 17.86
C VAL A 46 8.16 0.40 19.02
N LEU A 47 9.10 1.33 18.81
CA LEU A 47 10.00 1.79 19.88
C LEU A 47 9.22 2.45 21.02
N LYS A 48 8.23 3.30 20.70
CA LYS A 48 7.37 3.93 21.70
C LYS A 48 6.60 2.88 22.51
N SER A 49 5.96 1.92 21.85
CA SER A 49 5.19 0.89 22.55
C SER A 49 6.07 -0.03 23.39
N LYS A 50 7.29 -0.33 22.92
CA LYS A 50 8.30 -1.05 23.72
C LYS A 50 8.62 -0.29 25.00
N ASP A 51 8.90 1.01 24.92
CA ASP A 51 9.25 1.82 26.09
C ASP A 51 8.07 1.91 27.08
N GLU A 52 6.85 2.00 26.58
CA GLU A 52 5.63 1.95 27.41
C GLU A 52 5.49 0.61 28.14
N VAL A 53 5.64 -0.52 27.43
CA VAL A 53 5.60 -1.86 28.03
C VAL A 53 6.67 -2.02 29.11
N LEU A 54 7.91 -1.58 28.84
CA LEU A 54 8.99 -1.63 29.83
C LEU A 54 8.70 -0.76 31.06
N GLY A 55 8.11 0.42 30.87
CA GLY A 55 7.66 1.26 31.97
C GLY A 55 6.62 0.56 32.85
N LYS A 56 5.60 -0.04 32.24
CA LYS A 56 4.58 -0.81 32.98
C LYS A 56 5.14 -2.02 33.71
N ILE A 57 6.13 -2.70 33.14
CA ILE A 57 6.83 -3.79 33.83
C ILE A 57 7.57 -3.27 35.06
N ALA A 58 8.29 -2.15 34.95
CA ALA A 58 9.00 -1.56 36.08
C ALA A 58 8.04 -1.14 37.22
N ASP A 59 6.87 -0.59 36.87
CA ASP A 59 5.83 -0.26 37.85
C ASP A 59 5.30 -1.50 38.57
N LEU A 60 5.12 -2.61 37.84
CA LEU A 60 4.71 -3.90 38.42
C LEU A 60 5.79 -4.50 39.33
N GLU A 61 7.05 -4.41 38.94
CA GLU A 61 8.18 -4.83 39.78
C GLU A 61 8.22 -4.03 41.09
N ALA A 62 7.92 -2.73 41.05
CA ALA A 62 7.82 -1.89 42.24
C ALA A 62 6.67 -2.30 43.16
N GLN A 63 5.49 -2.62 42.60
CA GLN A 63 4.34 -3.13 43.36
C GLN A 63 4.69 -4.45 44.07
N VAL A 64 5.33 -5.38 43.35
CA VAL A 64 5.78 -6.67 43.91
C VAL A 64 6.80 -6.45 45.04
N ALA A 65 7.76 -5.54 44.84
CA ALA A 65 8.75 -5.20 45.86
C ALA A 65 8.12 -4.55 47.11
N ALA A 66 7.02 -3.81 46.94
CA ALA A 66 6.23 -3.24 48.04
C ALA A 66 5.33 -4.26 48.74
N GLY A 67 5.20 -5.49 48.22
CA GLY A 67 4.29 -6.52 48.74
C GLY A 67 2.83 -6.31 48.34
N GLU A 68 2.58 -5.49 47.33
CA GLU A 68 1.26 -5.27 46.75
C GLU A 68 0.91 -6.37 45.73
N THR A 69 -0.38 -6.56 45.45
CA THR A 69 -0.82 -7.45 44.39
C THR A 69 -0.70 -6.72 43.05
N PRO A 70 0.15 -7.19 42.10
CA PRO A 70 0.36 -6.48 40.85
C PRO A 70 -0.89 -6.42 39.96
N ASP A 71 -1.23 -5.23 39.46
CA ASP A 71 -2.32 -5.01 38.50
C ASP A 71 -1.82 -4.96 37.05
N PHE A 72 -2.09 -6.02 36.29
CA PHE A 72 -1.66 -6.16 34.90
C PHE A 72 -2.57 -5.49 33.87
N THR A 73 -3.63 -4.77 34.29
CA THR A 73 -4.63 -4.20 33.37
C THR A 73 -3.98 -3.27 32.35
N GLU A 74 -3.12 -2.37 32.80
CA GLU A 74 -2.44 -1.40 31.92
C GLU A 74 -1.38 -2.07 31.03
N LEU A 75 -0.65 -3.06 31.55
CA LEU A 75 0.32 -3.82 30.74
C LEU A 75 -0.37 -4.56 29.60
N LYS A 76 -1.54 -5.19 29.86
CA LYS A 76 -2.33 -5.85 28.83
C LYS A 76 -2.81 -4.88 27.76
N ALA A 77 -3.24 -3.69 28.15
CA ALA A 77 -3.65 -2.65 27.21
C ALA A 77 -2.46 -2.18 26.34
N ALA A 78 -1.28 -1.98 26.94
CA ALA A 78 -0.07 -1.60 26.21
C ALA A 78 0.37 -2.68 25.20
N VAL A 79 0.29 -3.96 25.58
CA VAL A 79 0.59 -5.08 24.67
C VAL A 79 -0.43 -5.17 23.54
N GLN A 80 -1.73 -4.99 23.81
CA GLN A 80 -2.75 -4.96 22.75
C GLN A 80 -2.49 -3.83 21.75
N GLY A 81 -2.05 -2.67 22.23
CA GLY A 81 -1.67 -1.54 21.38
C GLY A 81 -0.45 -1.82 20.48
N VAL A 82 0.38 -2.84 20.77
CA VAL A 82 1.44 -3.30 19.87
C VAL A 82 0.86 -4.09 18.70
N ASP A 83 -0.13 -4.95 18.94
CA ASP A 83 -0.81 -5.72 17.89
C ASP A 83 -1.50 -4.77 16.88
N ASP A 84 -2.00 -3.63 17.34
CA ASP A 84 -2.68 -2.64 16.51
C ASP A 84 -1.73 -1.83 15.59
N ILE A 85 -0.40 -1.87 15.83
CA ILE A 85 0.61 -1.18 14.98
C ILE A 85 0.63 -1.77 13.58
N VAL A 86 0.37 -3.07 13.44
CA VAL A 86 0.22 -3.74 12.14
C VAL A 86 -1.24 -3.69 11.73
N THR A 87 -1.77 -2.49 11.50
CA THR A 87 -3.05 -2.37 10.79
C THR A 87 -2.86 -2.95 9.38
N ASP A 88 -3.77 -3.83 8.94
CA ASP A 88 -3.73 -4.47 7.61
C ASP A 88 -3.32 -3.44 6.55
N VAL A 89 -2.12 -3.62 6.01
CA VAL A 89 -1.63 -2.86 4.87
C VAL A 89 -2.68 -3.02 3.79
N VAL A 90 -3.32 -1.92 3.40
CA VAL A 90 -4.08 -1.86 2.16
C VAL A 90 -3.10 -2.20 1.05
N VAL A 91 -3.08 -3.46 0.65
CA VAL A 91 -2.51 -3.88 -0.62
C VAL A 91 -3.22 -2.99 -1.64
N PRO A 92 -2.50 -2.11 -2.37
CA PRO A 92 -3.13 -1.30 -3.39
C PRO A 92 -3.87 -2.26 -4.31
N ALA A 93 -5.19 -2.09 -4.43
CA ALA A 93 -5.99 -2.90 -5.33
C ALA A 93 -5.29 -2.87 -6.70
N GLU A 94 -4.87 -4.04 -7.18
CA GLU A 94 -4.41 -4.17 -8.57
C GLU A 94 -5.49 -3.53 -9.44
N PRO A 95 -5.14 -2.65 -10.40
CA PRO A 95 -6.13 -1.98 -11.22
C PRO A 95 -6.98 -3.06 -11.89
N GLU A 96 -8.27 -3.09 -11.58
CA GLU A 96 -9.22 -4.00 -12.20
C GLU A 96 -9.16 -3.76 -13.71
N VAL A 97 -8.53 -4.68 -14.43
CA VAL A 97 -8.65 -4.76 -15.88
C VAL A 97 -10.14 -4.91 -16.19
N PRO A 98 -10.74 -4.04 -17.02
CA PRO A 98 -12.14 -4.15 -17.38
C PRO A 98 -12.41 -5.55 -17.92
N VAL A 99 -13.23 -6.32 -17.22
CA VAL A 99 -13.73 -7.60 -17.73
C VAL A 99 -14.61 -7.26 -18.92
N GLU A 100 -14.17 -7.61 -20.13
CA GLU A 100 -15.03 -7.55 -21.30
C GLU A 100 -16.17 -8.53 -21.11
N THR A 101 -17.34 -8.01 -20.72
CA THR A 101 -18.59 -8.78 -20.67
C THR A 101 -18.90 -9.25 -22.09
N PRO A 102 -18.94 -10.56 -22.38
CA PRO A 102 -19.41 -11.03 -23.68
C PRO A 102 -20.86 -10.60 -23.87
N ALA A 103 -21.16 -9.89 -24.96
CA ALA A 103 -22.52 -9.47 -25.29
C ALA A 103 -23.43 -10.69 -25.45
N GLU A 104 -24.46 -10.80 -24.60
CA GLU A 104 -25.54 -11.76 -24.79
C GLU A 104 -26.34 -11.42 -26.06
N PRO A 105 -26.82 -12.42 -26.82
CA PRO A 105 -27.60 -12.18 -28.02
C PRO A 105 -28.99 -11.65 -27.64
N VAL A 106 -29.37 -10.51 -28.22
CA VAL A 106 -30.73 -9.95 -28.11
C VAL A 106 -31.74 -10.84 -28.83
N ASP A 107 -32.72 -11.35 -28.09
CA ASP A 107 -33.87 -12.09 -28.61
C ASP A 107 -34.95 -11.08 -29.07
N GLU A 108 -35.25 -11.08 -30.38
CA GLU A 108 -36.27 -10.22 -30.99
C GLU A 108 -37.67 -10.83 -30.77
N THR A 109 -38.43 -10.33 -29.80
CA THR A 109 -39.90 -10.49 -29.81
C THR A 109 -40.56 -9.12 -29.77
N VAL A 110 -40.88 -8.60 -30.96
CA VAL A 110 -41.78 -7.46 -31.17
C VAL A 110 -43.22 -7.92 -30.90
N THR A 111 -43.77 -7.54 -29.75
CA THR A 111 -45.21 -7.55 -29.50
C THR A 111 -45.83 -6.33 -30.20
N THR A 112 -46.53 -6.57 -31.30
CA THR A 112 -47.39 -5.58 -31.95
C THR A 112 -48.72 -5.50 -31.21
N GLU A 113 -48.98 -4.40 -30.49
CA GLU A 113 -50.34 -3.94 -30.21
C GLU A 113 -50.42 -2.41 -30.39
N GLU A 114 -51.00 -2.00 -31.52
CA GLU A 114 -51.41 -0.63 -31.82
C GLU A 114 -52.90 -0.49 -31.47
N PRO A 115 -53.32 0.49 -30.65
CA PRO A 115 -54.73 0.78 -30.41
C PRO A 115 -55.19 2.00 -31.23
N THR A 116 -56.18 1.83 -32.12
CA THR A 116 -57.01 2.88 -32.76
C THR A 116 -58.14 2.15 -33.53
N ALA A 117 -59.45 2.43 -33.44
CA ALA A 117 -60.27 3.47 -32.81
C ALA A 117 -61.61 2.85 -32.35
#